data_AF-A0A0B2B6U1-F1
#
_entry.id   AF-A0A0B2B6U1-F1
#
_cell.length_a   1.000
_cell.length_b   1.000
_cell.length_c   1.000
_cell.angle_alpha   90.00
_cell.angle_beta   90.00
_cell.angle_gamma   90.00
#
_symmetry.space_group_name_H-M   'P 1'
#
loop_
_entity.id
_entity.type
_entity.pdbx_description
1 polymer ?
#
loop_
_entity_poly.entity_id
_entity_poly.type
_entity_poly.pdbx_seq_one_letter_code
_entity_poly.pdbx_strand_id
1 'polypeptide(L)'
;MVDDRSAGSDRSASGEQPSPDGVVVFAASDPSEQITRALAQAAERLQEVAAAEGAAGIAAISHEVTVVEEGDADSGVRAAFTGKARPRRYVVSAMATLVGP
;
A
#
# COMPACT_ATOMS: atom_id res chain seq x y z
N MET A 1 20.76 33.43 45.67
CA MET A 1 21.43 32.12 45.67
C MET A 1 20.66 31.25 44.70
N VAL A 2 21.26 31.05 43.54
CA VAL A 2 20.68 30.36 42.39
C VAL A 2 21.10 28.90 42.53
N ASP A 3 20.16 27.98 42.69
CA ASP A 3 20.43 26.55 42.56
C ASP A 3 19.45 25.96 41.53
N ASP A 4 19.92 26.12 40.30
CA ASP A 4 19.61 25.37 39.09
C ASP A 4 20.07 23.92 39.28
N ARG A 5 19.15 22.97 39.53
CA ARG A 5 19.35 21.53 39.28
C ARG A 5 18.02 20.79 39.21
N SER A 6 17.63 20.41 37.99
CA SER A 6 17.28 19.02 37.65
C SER A 6 16.98 18.93 36.15
N ALA A 7 18.05 19.07 35.36
CA ALA A 7 18.11 18.51 34.02
C ALA A 7 18.24 16.99 34.16
N GLY A 8 17.33 16.26 33.52
CA GLY A 8 17.33 14.80 33.51
C GLY A 8 16.19 14.20 32.69
N SER A 9 15.72 14.91 31.66
CA SER A 9 14.93 14.32 30.59
C SER A 9 15.87 14.09 29.42
N ASP A 10 16.35 12.86 29.30
CA ASP A 10 16.71 12.23 28.02
C ASP A 10 17.13 10.80 28.33
N ARG A 11 16.16 9.97 28.79
CA ARG A 11 16.27 8.55 28.48
C ARG A 11 15.99 8.46 27.00
N SER A 12 17.08 8.50 26.22
CA SER A 12 17.11 8.12 24.83
C SER A 12 16.32 6.82 24.71
N ALA A 13 15.10 6.94 24.19
CA ALA A 13 14.47 5.83 23.52
C ALA A 13 15.37 5.57 22.32
N SER A 14 16.36 4.70 22.50
CA SER A 14 16.93 3.95 21.39
C SER A 14 15.74 3.17 20.82
N GLY A 15 15.02 3.82 19.91
CA GLY A 15 14.16 3.18 18.95
C GLY A 15 15.09 2.38 18.06
N GLU A 16 15.52 1.23 18.58
CA GLU A 16 15.96 0.12 17.75
C GLU A 16 14.71 -0.24 16.94
N GLN A 17 14.55 0.45 15.81
CA GLN A 17 13.56 0.11 14.82
C GLN A 17 13.93 -1.32 14.43
N PRO A 18 13.08 -2.34 14.68
CA PRO A 18 13.43 -3.71 14.36
C PRO A 18 13.84 -3.70 12.90
N SER A 19 15.10 -4.03 12.62
CA SER A 19 15.52 -4.25 11.25
C SER A 19 14.70 -5.45 10.81
N PRO A 20 13.70 -5.28 9.93
CA PRO A 20 13.03 -6.45 9.43
C PRO A 20 14.11 -7.17 8.64
N ASP A 21 14.53 -8.36 9.07
CA ASP A 21 15.17 -9.37 8.20
C ASP A 21 14.13 -9.86 7.16
N GLY A 22 13.38 -8.91 6.61
CA GLY A 22 12.07 -9.10 6.05
C GLY A 22 12.16 -9.28 4.56
N VAL A 23 11.53 -10.35 4.08
CA VAL A 23 11.38 -10.60 2.66
C VAL A 23 10.40 -9.57 2.09
N VAL A 24 10.79 -8.90 1.01
CA VAL A 24 9.88 -8.02 0.26
C VAL A 24 9.19 -8.82 -0.81
N VAL A 25 7.86 -8.87 -0.76
CA VAL A 25 7.02 -9.58 -1.74
C VAL A 25 6.12 -8.63 -2.50
N PHE A 26 5.78 -9.00 -3.72
CA PHE A 26 4.97 -8.20 -4.64
C PHE A 26 3.75 -9.00 -5.12
N ALA A 27 2.60 -8.33 -5.17
CA ALA A 27 1.35 -8.88 -5.69
C ALA A 27 0.65 -7.83 -6.57
N ALA A 28 0.01 -8.27 -7.66
CA ALA A 28 -0.80 -7.41 -8.52
C ALA A 28 -2.20 -8.01 -8.70
N SER A 29 -3.22 -7.15 -8.73
CA SER A 29 -4.60 -7.52 -9.02
C SER A 29 -4.88 -7.55 -10.51
N ASP A 30 -5.91 -8.29 -10.91
CA ASP A 30 -6.46 -8.17 -12.26
C ASP A 30 -7.15 -6.81 -12.47
N PRO A 31 -7.28 -6.34 -13.72
CA PRO A 31 -8.04 -5.14 -14.04
C PRO A 31 -9.50 -5.27 -13.57
N SER A 32 -9.95 -4.30 -12.78
CA SER A 32 -11.32 -4.26 -12.26
C SER A 32 -11.97 -2.92 -12.50
N GLU A 33 -13.28 -2.89 -12.74
CA GLU A 33 -14.05 -1.64 -12.83
C GLU A 33 -14.23 -0.97 -11.46
N GLN A 34 -13.90 -1.67 -10.37
CA GLN A 34 -14.03 -1.17 -9.01
C GLN A 34 -12.67 -1.23 -8.29
N ILE A 35 -12.17 -0.07 -7.85
CA ILE A 35 -10.93 0.05 -7.09
C ILE A 35 -10.93 -0.81 -5.82
N THR A 36 -12.05 -0.85 -5.09
CA THR A 36 -12.18 -1.67 -3.88
C THR A 36 -12.01 -3.16 -4.16
N ARG A 37 -12.50 -3.63 -5.31
CA ARG A 37 -12.33 -5.03 -5.73
C ARG A 37 -10.89 -5.32 -6.12
N ALA A 38 -10.23 -4.42 -6.84
CA ALA A 38 -8.81 -4.54 -7.18
C ALA A 38 -7.93 -4.55 -5.91
N LEU A 39 -8.22 -3.67 -4.93
CA LEU A 39 -7.54 -3.65 -3.63
C LEU A 39 -7.73 -4.97 -2.85
N ALA A 40 -8.96 -5.48 -2.78
CA ALA A 40 -9.25 -6.74 -2.10
C ALA A 40 -8.50 -7.91 -2.73
N GLN A 41 -8.45 -7.97 -4.07
CA GLN A 41 -7.69 -8.98 -4.80
C GLN A 41 -6.19 -8.87 -4.55
N ALA A 42 -5.62 -7.66 -4.59
CA ALA A 42 -4.20 -7.46 -4.28
C ALA A 42 -3.86 -7.89 -2.85
N ALA A 43 -4.75 -7.60 -1.88
CA ALA A 43 -4.57 -8.03 -0.49
C ALA A 43 -4.65 -9.55 -0.32
N GLU A 44 -5.62 -10.22 -0.96
CA GLU A 44 -5.74 -11.68 -0.95
C GLU A 44 -4.48 -12.33 -1.55
N ARG A 45 -4.02 -11.85 -2.71
CA ARG A 45 -2.78 -12.32 -3.33
C ARG A 45 -1.56 -12.13 -2.44
N LEU A 46 -1.47 -10.99 -1.77
CA LEU A 46 -0.38 -10.71 -0.86
C LEU A 46 -0.36 -11.68 0.33
N GLN A 47 -1.53 -12.04 0.86
CA GLN A 47 -1.66 -13.04 1.92
C GLN A 47 -1.29 -14.45 1.43
N GLU A 48 -1.71 -14.84 0.22
CA GLU A 48 -1.31 -16.10 -0.41
C GLU A 48 0.21 -16.21 -0.54
N VAL A 49 0.86 -15.15 -1.06
CA VAL A 49 2.32 -15.10 -1.20
C VAL A 49 2.99 -15.12 0.17
N ALA A 50 2.52 -14.32 1.14
CA ALA A 50 3.08 -14.32 2.49
C ALA A 50 3.01 -15.69 3.17
N ALA A 51 1.89 -16.40 3.01
CA ALA A 51 1.71 -17.75 3.53
C ALA A 51 2.64 -18.76 2.82
N ALA A 52 2.82 -18.64 1.50
CA ALA A 52 3.74 -19.47 0.74
C ALA A 52 5.21 -19.26 1.14
N GLU A 53 5.58 -18.04 1.50
CA GLU A 53 6.90 -17.70 2.05
C GLU A 53 7.09 -18.14 3.52
N GLY A 54 6.05 -18.68 4.16
CA GLY A 54 6.11 -19.11 5.56
C GLY A 54 6.28 -17.95 6.55
N ALA A 55 5.86 -16.74 6.17
CA ALA A 55 6.02 -15.56 7.02
C ALA A 55 5.17 -15.63 8.30
N ALA A 56 5.75 -15.20 9.42
CA ALA A 56 5.03 -15.07 10.69
C ALA A 56 4.02 -13.91 10.68
N GLY A 57 4.23 -12.91 9.80
CA GLY A 57 3.33 -11.79 9.64
C GLY A 57 3.80 -10.78 8.58
N ILE A 58 3.00 -9.72 8.42
CA ILE A 58 3.30 -8.60 7.52
C ILE A 58 3.64 -7.38 8.37
N ALA A 59 4.86 -6.84 8.21
CA ALA A 59 5.34 -5.67 8.94
C ALA A 59 4.89 -4.35 8.31
N ALA A 60 4.84 -4.31 6.97
CA ALA A 60 4.47 -3.12 6.22
C ALA A 60 3.82 -3.49 4.89
N ILE A 61 2.89 -2.66 4.43
CA ILE A 61 2.24 -2.78 3.11
C ILE A 61 2.26 -1.41 2.44
N SER A 62 2.70 -1.37 1.19
CA SER A 62 2.52 -0.24 0.27
C SER A 62 1.73 -0.71 -0.94
N HIS A 63 0.90 0.16 -1.51
CA HIS A 63 0.19 -0.16 -2.74
C HIS A 63 0.17 1.03 -3.69
N GLU A 64 0.16 0.71 -4.97
CA GLU A 64 0.06 1.63 -6.08
C GLU A 64 -1.17 1.26 -6.91
N VAL A 65 -1.98 2.27 -7.25
CA VAL A 65 -3.17 2.09 -8.07
C VAL A 65 -2.92 2.70 -9.44
N THR A 66 -2.92 1.85 -10.47
CA THR A 66 -2.81 2.28 -11.86
C THR A 66 -4.19 2.22 -12.53
N VAL A 67 -4.59 3.31 -13.17
CA VAL A 67 -5.78 3.33 -14.04
C VAL A 67 -5.33 2.92 -15.44
N VAL A 68 -5.74 1.73 -15.89
CA VAL A 68 -5.29 1.17 -17.19
C VAL A 68 -6.23 1.55 -18.34
N GLU A 69 -7.45 2.00 -18.04
CA GLU A 69 -8.35 2.62 -19.02
C GLU A 69 -8.86 3.94 -18.45
N GLU A 70 -8.39 5.04 -19.04
CA GLU A 70 -8.78 6.40 -18.68
C GLU A 70 -10.07 6.74 -19.43
N GLY A 71 -11.20 6.65 -18.73
CA GLY A 71 -12.38 7.44 -19.09
C GLY A 71 -12.04 8.91 -18.86
N ASP A 72 -11.52 9.54 -19.93
CA ASP A 72 -11.04 10.91 -20.06
C ASP A 72 -11.72 11.90 -19.08
N ALA A 73 -10.96 12.38 -18.11
CA ALA A 73 -11.39 13.41 -17.17
C ALA A 73 -11.23 14.84 -17.74
N ASP A 74 -10.66 14.98 -18.95
CA ASP A 74 -10.28 16.25 -19.57
C ASP A 74 -11.07 16.58 -20.87
N SER A 75 -11.96 15.71 -21.35
CA SER A 75 -12.90 16.02 -22.45
C SER A 75 -14.34 16.28 -21.98
N GLY A 76 -14.49 17.01 -20.88
CA GLY A 76 -15.79 17.48 -20.36
C GLY A 76 -16.66 18.20 -21.40
N VAL A 77 -16.09 18.72 -22.49
CA VAL A 77 -16.82 19.43 -23.56
C VAL A 77 -17.33 18.50 -24.68
N ARG A 78 -16.72 17.31 -24.91
CA ARG A 78 -17.14 16.40 -26.00
C ARG A 78 -17.86 15.13 -25.53
N ALA A 79 -17.58 14.64 -24.32
CA ALA A 79 -18.30 13.50 -23.76
C ALA A 79 -19.79 13.82 -23.48
N ALA A 80 -20.10 15.09 -23.13
CA ALA A 80 -21.46 15.56 -22.92
C ALA A 80 -22.37 15.43 -24.16
N PHE A 81 -21.79 15.38 -25.37
CA PHE A 81 -22.55 15.32 -26.63
C PHE A 81 -22.75 13.91 -27.18
N THR A 82 -22.01 12.90 -26.68
CA THR A 82 -22.05 11.52 -27.18
C THR A 82 -22.44 10.49 -26.12
N GLY A 83 -22.51 10.88 -24.85
CA GLY A 83 -23.18 10.12 -23.77
C GLY A 83 -22.51 8.82 -23.33
N LYS A 84 -21.31 8.49 -23.81
CA LYS A 84 -20.63 7.23 -23.45
C LYS A 84 -19.36 7.50 -22.67
N ALA A 85 -19.49 7.55 -21.33
CA ALA A 85 -18.36 7.39 -20.43
C ALA A 85 -17.74 6.01 -20.68
N ARG A 86 -16.43 5.95 -20.98
CA ARG A 86 -15.73 4.66 -21.04
C ARG A 86 -15.56 4.12 -19.62
N PRO A 87 -15.69 2.80 -19.42
CA PRO A 87 -15.48 2.20 -18.10
C PRO A 87 -14.02 2.43 -17.68
N ARG A 88 -13.82 2.87 -16.43
CA ARG A 88 -12.49 2.95 -15.83
C ARG A 88 -12.09 1.57 -15.35
N ARG A 89 -10.86 1.16 -15.62
CA ARG A 89 -10.29 -0.08 -15.08
C ARG A 89 -9.09 0.23 -14.22
N TYR A 90 -9.07 -0.38 -13.04
CA TYR A 90 -8.06 -0.21 -12.01
C TYR A 90 -7.26 -1.50 -11.87
N VAL A 91 -5.94 -1.36 -11.81
CA VAL A 91 -5.00 -2.41 -11.43
C VAL A 91 -4.31 -1.93 -10.17
N VAL A 92 -4.28 -2.76 -9.14
CA VAL A 92 -3.60 -2.47 -7.88
C VAL A 92 -2.38 -3.36 -7.79
N SER A 93 -1.22 -2.74 -7.62
CA SER A 93 0.01 -3.42 -7.25
C SER A 93 0.29 -3.18 -5.78
N ALA A 94 0.63 -4.20 -5.02
CA ALA A 94 0.94 -4.13 -3.60
C ALA A 94 2.32 -4.76 -3.34
N MET A 95 3.08 -4.11 -2.48
CA MET A 95 4.34 -4.59 -1.93
C MET A 95 4.18 -4.76 -0.44
N ALA A 96 4.75 -5.82 0.12
CA ALA A 96 4.80 -6.00 1.55
C ALA A 96 6.16 -6.43 2.03
N THR A 97 6.51 -5.97 3.23
CA THR A 97 7.65 -6.48 3.99
C THR A 97 7.12 -7.53 4.96
N LEU A 98 7.58 -8.76 4.79
CA LEU A 98 7.22 -9.88 5.64
C LEU A 98 8.16 -9.95 6.84
N VAL A 99 7.67 -10.49 7.95
CA VAL A 99 8.50 -10.91 9.08
C VAL A 99 8.79 -12.40 8.88
N GLY A 100 10.07 -12.76 8.93
CA GLY A 100 10.50 -14.16 8.83
C GLY A 100 9.86 -15.05 9.90
N PRO A 101 9.87 -16.38 9.68
CA PRO A 101 9.35 -17.36 10.64
C PRO A 101 10.09 -17.36 11.99
#